data_AF-A0A431J337-F1
#
_entry.id   AF-A0A431J337-F1
#
_cell.length_a   1.000
_cell.length_b   1.000
_cell.length_c   1.000
_cell.angle_alpha   90.00
_cell.angle_beta   90.00
_cell.angle_gamma   90.00
#
_symmetry.space_group_name_H-M   'P 1'
#
loop_
_entity.id
_entity.type
_entity.pdbx_description
1 polymer ?
#
loop_
_entity_poly.entity_id
_entity_poly.type
_entity_poly.pdbx_seq_one_letter_code
_entity_poly.pdbx_strand_id
1 'polypeptide(L)'
;LLFIPYARPSGISHDDYTKKVSEAFTKINISIKGIHEFENPIEALEKAQGIFTGGGNTFLLVSQLYKNNVIDTLEKVVKNGTPYLGTSAGSNICGLTMSTTNDMPIVYPPSFRTLGFVSFNINPHYLDPIEGSTHMGETRETRINEFHHFNPQPVVGLREGSWLEVKGDSVKLKGNLTARIFKRNETPIEVEPETELNELK
;
A
#
# COMPACT_ATOMS: atom_id res chain seq x y z
N LEU A 1 2.61 -18.17 5.65
CA LEU A 1 2.56 -16.73 5.32
C LEU A 1 2.53 -15.93 6.62
N LEU A 2 3.35 -14.89 6.74
CA LEU A 2 3.30 -13.96 7.86
C LEU A 2 2.32 -12.83 7.54
N PHE A 3 1.37 -12.56 8.43
CA PHE A 3 0.40 -11.47 8.26
C PHE A 3 0.74 -10.28 9.16
N ILE A 4 0.65 -9.06 8.61
CA ILE A 4 0.82 -7.80 9.33
C ILE A 4 -0.56 -7.14 9.51
N PRO A 5 -1.19 -7.26 10.70
CA PRO A 5 -2.56 -6.81 10.96
C PRO A 5 -2.67 -5.36 11.46
N TYR A 6 -1.57 -4.60 11.46
CA TYR A 6 -1.48 -3.32 12.17
C TYR A 6 -2.43 -2.22 11.67
N ALA A 7 -2.93 -2.31 10.45
CA ALA A 7 -3.86 -1.32 9.88
C ALA A 7 -5.26 -1.36 10.50
N ARG A 8 -5.68 -2.49 11.10
CA ARG A 8 -6.91 -2.66 11.91
C ARG A 8 -8.18 -1.97 11.36
N PRO A 9 -8.75 -2.44 10.24
CA PRO A 9 -9.97 -1.86 9.67
C PRO A 9 -11.12 -1.92 10.69
N SER A 10 -11.88 -0.83 10.80
CA SER A 10 -12.99 -0.71 11.77
C SER A 10 -12.58 -0.96 13.23
N GLY A 11 -11.30 -0.80 13.59
CA GLY A 11 -10.80 -0.99 14.95
C GLY A 11 -10.67 -2.46 15.40
N ILE A 12 -10.84 -3.42 14.48
CA ILE A 12 -10.72 -4.86 14.75
C ILE A 12 -9.42 -5.22 15.50
N SER A 13 -9.47 -6.23 16.37
CA SER A 13 -8.26 -6.73 17.04
C SER A 13 -7.28 -7.36 16.04
N HIS A 14 -6.00 -7.46 16.40
CA HIS A 14 -5.01 -8.15 15.56
C HIS A 14 -5.34 -9.64 15.41
N ASP A 15 -5.83 -10.28 16.47
CA ASP A 15 -6.21 -11.70 16.48
C ASP A 15 -7.40 -11.95 15.54
N ASP A 16 -8.47 -11.17 15.67
CA ASP A 16 -9.65 -11.34 14.81
C ASP A 16 -9.34 -11.04 13.35
N TYR A 17 -8.46 -10.05 13.09
CA TYR A 17 -8.06 -9.77 11.72
C TYR A 17 -7.24 -10.91 11.13
N THR A 18 -6.27 -11.43 11.89
CA THR A 18 -5.44 -12.56 11.49
C THR A 18 -6.28 -13.80 11.25
N LYS A 19 -7.28 -14.07 12.10
CA LYS A 19 -8.23 -15.16 11.93
C LYS A 19 -9.02 -15.03 10.63
N LYS A 20 -9.59 -13.84 10.34
CA LYS A 20 -10.31 -13.58 9.08
C LYS A 20 -9.44 -13.84 7.85
N VAL A 21 -8.17 -13.41 7.89
CA VAL A 21 -7.21 -13.69 6.81
C VAL A 21 -6.89 -15.17 6.71
N SER A 22 -6.70 -15.86 7.84
CA SER A 22 -6.48 -17.30 7.90
C SER A 22 -7.61 -18.11 7.25
N GLU A 23 -8.87 -17.75 7.51
CA GLU A 23 -10.05 -18.38 6.90
C GLU A 23 -10.06 -18.25 5.36
N ALA A 24 -9.58 -17.13 4.81
CA ALA A 24 -9.49 -16.93 3.37
C ALA A 24 -8.34 -17.75 2.74
N PHE A 25 -7.15 -17.70 3.33
CA PHE A 25 -5.95 -18.34 2.79
C PHE A 25 -5.93 -19.87 3.00
N THR A 26 -6.66 -20.38 3.99
CA THR A 26 -6.83 -21.84 4.18
C THR A 26 -7.49 -22.49 2.96
N LYS A 27 -8.36 -21.78 2.24
CA LYS A 27 -9.00 -22.27 1.00
C LYS A 27 -8.01 -22.58 -0.13
N ILE A 28 -6.80 -22.01 -0.05
CA ILE A 28 -5.70 -22.24 -0.98
C ILE A 28 -4.51 -22.93 -0.29
N ASN A 29 -4.75 -23.61 0.85
CA ASN A 29 -3.77 -24.37 1.61
C ASN A 29 -2.56 -23.57 2.11
N ILE A 30 -2.75 -22.28 2.40
CA ILE A 30 -1.71 -21.42 2.99
C ILE A 30 -2.02 -21.17 4.46
N SER A 31 -1.09 -21.56 5.33
CA SER A 31 -1.17 -21.24 6.76
C SER A 31 -0.78 -19.78 7.03
N ILE A 32 -1.54 -19.13 7.91
CA ILE A 32 -1.33 -17.74 8.32
C ILE A 32 -0.87 -17.71 9.77
N LYS A 33 0.08 -16.83 10.08
CA LYS A 33 0.37 -16.42 11.45
C LYS A 33 0.57 -14.91 11.51
N GLY A 34 -0.05 -14.25 12.49
CA GLY A 34 0.08 -12.81 12.67
C GLY A 34 1.43 -12.45 13.28
N ILE A 35 2.05 -11.38 12.80
CA ILE A 35 3.35 -10.89 13.32
C ILE A 35 3.26 -10.51 14.82
N HIS A 36 2.08 -10.11 15.30
CA HIS A 36 1.84 -9.78 16.70
C HIS A 36 1.81 -10.99 17.63
N GLU A 37 1.76 -12.21 17.09
CA GLU A 37 1.81 -13.46 17.87
C GLU A 37 3.26 -13.91 18.17
N PHE A 38 4.26 -13.18 17.67
CA PHE A 38 5.67 -13.49 17.88
C PHE A 38 6.26 -12.54 18.93
N GLU A 39 7.06 -13.08 19.84
CA GLU A 39 7.84 -12.27 20.79
C GLU A 39 8.85 -11.37 20.05
N ASN A 40 9.43 -11.90 18.97
CA ASN A 40 10.37 -11.18 18.13
C ASN A 40 9.82 -11.01 16.70
N PRO A 41 9.25 -9.82 16.37
CA PRO A 41 8.67 -9.59 15.05
C PRO A 41 9.74 -9.47 13.94
N ILE A 42 10.99 -9.11 14.29
CA ILE A 42 12.11 -9.07 13.34
C ILE A 42 12.45 -10.49 12.88
N GLU A 43 12.59 -11.42 13.82
CA GLU A 43 12.86 -12.84 13.50
C GLU A 43 11.70 -13.46 12.70
N ALA A 44 10.46 -13.10 13.01
CA ALA A 44 9.29 -13.54 12.25
C ALA A 44 9.36 -13.12 10.78
N LEU A 45 9.79 -11.88 10.51
CA LEU A 45 10.00 -11.36 9.16
C LEU A 45 11.14 -12.08 8.44
N GLU A 46 12.28 -12.27 9.10
CA GLU A 46 13.45 -12.96 8.53
C GLU A 46 13.15 -14.41 8.13
N LYS A 47 12.23 -15.08 8.85
CA LYS A 47 11.81 -16.45 8.58
C LYS A 47 10.57 -16.56 7.67
N ALA A 48 9.96 -15.44 7.29
CA ALA A 48 8.73 -15.47 6.52
C ALA A 48 8.97 -15.96 5.07
N GLN A 49 8.21 -16.97 4.66
CA GLN A 49 8.20 -17.45 3.26
C GLN A 49 7.36 -16.56 2.32
N GLY A 50 6.60 -15.64 2.90
CA GLY A 50 5.76 -14.68 2.21
C GLY A 50 5.08 -13.79 3.25
N ILE A 51 4.85 -12.54 2.89
CA ILE A 51 4.35 -11.51 3.79
C ILE A 51 3.07 -10.92 3.18
N PHE A 52 2.04 -10.78 4.00
CA PHE A 52 0.81 -10.08 3.63
C PHE A 52 0.54 -8.94 4.62
N THR A 53 0.37 -7.71 4.12
CA THR A 53 -0.08 -6.57 4.91
C THR A 53 -1.51 -6.21 4.53
N GLY A 54 -2.40 -6.25 5.53
CA GLY A 54 -3.82 -5.95 5.34
C GLY A 54 -4.12 -4.45 5.17
N GLY A 55 -5.31 -4.16 4.66
CA GLY A 55 -5.89 -2.83 4.63
C GLY A 55 -6.40 -2.36 6.00
N GLY A 56 -6.81 -1.09 6.09
CA GLY A 56 -7.22 -0.43 7.32
C GLY A 56 -6.75 1.02 7.29
N ASN A 57 -6.32 1.56 8.43
CA ASN A 57 -5.77 2.91 8.50
C ASN A 57 -4.23 2.91 8.31
N THR A 58 -3.75 3.64 7.31
CA THR A 58 -2.34 3.72 6.93
C THR A 58 -1.50 4.43 8.00
N PHE A 59 -2.02 5.48 8.66
CA PHE A 59 -1.30 6.16 9.74
C PHE A 59 -1.04 5.23 10.91
N LEU A 60 -2.02 4.41 11.28
CA LEU A 60 -1.88 3.40 12.32
C LEU A 60 -0.89 2.30 11.90
N LEU A 61 -1.01 1.79 10.67
CA LEU A 61 -0.08 0.81 10.11
C LEU A 61 1.37 1.29 10.21
N VAL A 62 1.67 2.47 9.66
CA VAL A 62 3.02 3.02 9.65
C VAL A 62 3.52 3.32 11.06
N SER A 63 2.68 3.88 11.93
CA SER A 63 3.02 4.10 13.34
C SER A 63 3.42 2.80 14.06
N GLN A 64 2.69 1.71 13.85
CA GLN A 64 3.03 0.40 14.44
C GLN A 64 4.29 -0.20 13.81
N LEU A 65 4.50 -0.07 12.50
CA LEU A 65 5.74 -0.56 11.86
C LEU A 65 6.98 0.14 12.45
N TYR A 66 6.92 1.45 12.68
CA TYR A 66 7.98 2.18 13.37
C TYR A 66 8.12 1.76 14.84
N LYS A 67 7.00 1.67 15.57
CA LYS A 67 7.00 1.28 16.99
C LYS A 67 7.64 -0.09 17.22
N ASN A 68 7.43 -1.03 16.30
CA ASN A 68 8.00 -2.38 16.38
C ASN A 68 9.39 -2.49 15.72
N ASN A 69 9.93 -1.39 15.18
CA ASN A 69 11.24 -1.35 14.53
C ASN A 69 11.41 -2.38 13.40
N VAL A 70 10.35 -2.59 12.60
CA VAL A 70 10.31 -3.65 11.58
C VAL A 70 10.43 -3.15 10.14
N ILE A 71 10.39 -1.84 9.89
CA ILE A 71 10.38 -1.28 8.52
C ILE A 71 11.61 -1.72 7.74
N ASP A 72 12.80 -1.55 8.29
CA ASP A 72 14.05 -1.85 7.58
C ASP A 72 14.23 -3.36 7.37
N THR A 73 13.79 -4.18 8.35
CA THR A 73 13.78 -5.65 8.20
C THR A 73 12.80 -6.09 7.12
N LEU A 74 11.57 -5.55 7.12
CA LEU A 74 10.55 -5.83 6.12
C LEU A 74 11.04 -5.46 4.72
N GLU A 75 11.67 -4.29 4.59
CA GLU A 75 12.27 -3.85 3.34
C GLU A 75 13.36 -4.83 2.85
N LYS A 76 14.27 -5.20 3.75
CA LYS A 76 15.38 -6.11 3.48
C LYS A 76 14.91 -7.50 3.02
N VAL A 77 13.97 -8.13 3.75
CA VAL A 77 13.54 -9.50 3.42
C VAL A 77 12.79 -9.56 2.09
N VAL A 78 11.99 -8.54 1.78
CA VAL A 78 11.28 -8.46 0.48
C VAL A 78 12.26 -8.23 -0.66
N LYS A 79 13.23 -7.30 -0.50
CA LYS A 79 14.30 -7.09 -1.50
C LYS A 79 15.19 -8.32 -1.70
N ASN A 80 15.31 -9.18 -0.68
CA ASN A 80 16.02 -10.46 -0.77
C ASN A 80 15.18 -11.61 -1.32
N GLY A 81 13.94 -11.35 -1.76
CA GLY A 81 13.12 -12.30 -2.52
C GLY A 81 11.90 -12.86 -1.78
N THR A 82 11.64 -12.47 -0.52
CA THR A 82 10.40 -12.87 0.15
C THR A 82 9.20 -12.19 -0.55
N PRO A 83 8.22 -12.95 -1.08
CA PRO A 83 7.05 -12.37 -1.73
C PRO A 83 6.25 -11.49 -0.78
N TYR A 84 5.80 -10.33 -1.27
CA TYR A 84 4.98 -9.38 -0.54
C TYR A 84 3.63 -9.20 -1.24
N LEU A 85 2.55 -9.26 -0.45
CA LEU A 85 1.20 -8.88 -0.84
C LEU A 85 0.76 -7.72 0.06
N GLY A 86 0.17 -6.69 -0.54
CA GLY A 86 -0.40 -5.57 0.19
C GLY A 86 -1.75 -5.19 -0.39
N THR A 87 -2.74 -4.90 0.46
CA THR A 87 -4.05 -4.39 0.04
C THR A 87 -4.36 -3.06 0.69
N SER A 88 -4.93 -2.11 -0.07
CA SER A 88 -5.30 -0.79 0.45
C SER A 88 -4.10 -0.09 1.13
N ALA A 89 -4.14 0.11 2.46
CA ALA A 89 -3.03 0.61 3.26
C ALA A 89 -1.72 -0.19 3.05
N GLY A 90 -1.79 -1.51 2.92
CA GLY A 90 -0.62 -2.34 2.60
C GLY A 90 -0.04 -2.06 1.20
N SER A 91 -0.88 -1.70 0.23
CA SER A 91 -0.41 -1.25 -1.08
C SER A 91 0.21 0.15 -1.00
N ASN A 92 -0.39 1.05 -0.22
CA ASN A 92 0.09 2.42 -0.05
C ASN A 92 1.54 2.47 0.46
N ILE A 93 1.89 1.65 1.45
CA ILE A 93 3.25 1.64 2.03
C ILE A 93 4.32 1.04 1.10
N CYS A 94 3.95 0.47 -0.05
CA CYS A 94 4.93 0.03 -1.06
C CYS A 94 5.57 1.23 -1.80
N GLY A 95 4.94 2.41 -1.75
CA GLY A 95 5.53 3.63 -2.30
C GLY A 95 6.63 4.23 -1.43
N LEU A 96 7.18 5.36 -1.87
CA LEU A 96 8.26 6.08 -1.17
C LEU A 96 7.80 6.64 0.19
N THR A 97 6.58 7.17 0.24
CA THR A 97 5.93 7.68 1.46
C THR A 97 4.47 7.27 1.51
N MET A 98 3.82 7.44 2.67
CA MET A 98 2.38 7.27 2.80
C MET A 98 1.55 8.52 2.45
N SER A 99 2.16 9.56 1.87
CA SER A 99 1.56 10.89 1.66
C SER A 99 0.38 10.91 0.69
N THR A 100 0.16 9.83 -0.06
CA THR A 100 -0.95 9.66 -1.01
C THR A 100 -2.03 8.72 -0.47
N THR A 101 -2.07 8.45 0.83
CA THR A 101 -3.19 7.75 1.45
C THR A 101 -4.46 8.60 1.49
N ASN A 102 -5.62 7.96 1.46
CA ASN A 102 -6.92 8.63 1.65
C ASN A 102 -7.37 8.63 3.11
N ASP A 103 -6.59 8.00 3.97
CA ASP A 103 -6.97 7.79 5.35
C ASP A 103 -6.87 9.07 6.18
N MET A 104 -7.76 9.18 7.15
CA MET A 104 -7.69 10.25 8.14
C MET A 104 -6.48 10.02 9.09
N PRO A 105 -5.71 11.08 9.44
CA PRO A 105 -4.55 10.98 10.33
C PRO A 105 -4.95 10.82 11.80
N ILE A 106 -5.45 9.64 12.16
CA ILE A 106 -5.95 9.35 13.53
C ILE A 106 -4.82 9.14 14.55
N VAL A 107 -3.58 8.94 14.10
CA VAL A 107 -2.36 8.86 14.91
C VAL A 107 -1.20 9.49 14.16
N TYR A 108 -0.14 9.86 14.87
CA TYR A 108 1.03 10.53 14.31
C TYR A 108 2.25 9.59 14.27
N PRO A 109 2.63 9.03 13.11
CA PRO A 109 3.86 8.26 12.98
C PRO A 109 5.09 9.18 13.07
N PRO A 110 6.26 8.68 13.47
CA PRO A 110 7.48 9.49 13.57
C PRO A 110 8.01 9.95 12.21
N SER A 111 7.58 9.32 11.11
CA SER A 111 7.91 9.69 9.74
C SER A 111 6.86 9.14 8.78
N PHE A 112 6.70 9.78 7.61
CA PHE A 112 5.88 9.28 6.50
C PHE A 112 6.65 8.41 5.52
N ARG A 113 7.97 8.21 5.69
CA ARG A 113 8.76 7.28 4.87
C ARG A 113 8.22 5.87 5.04
N THR A 114 8.04 5.17 3.92
CA THR A 114 7.56 3.78 3.86
C THR A 114 8.57 2.88 3.15
N LEU A 115 8.14 1.79 2.51
CA LEU A 115 9.02 0.70 2.06
C LEU A 115 9.77 0.99 0.76
N GLY A 116 9.25 1.88 -0.10
CA GLY A 116 9.92 2.26 -1.35
C GLY A 116 10.21 1.08 -2.28
N PHE A 117 9.28 0.13 -2.38
CA PHE A 117 9.36 -1.00 -3.32
C PHE A 117 9.11 -0.57 -4.76
N VAL A 118 8.42 0.55 -4.95
CA VAL A 118 8.28 1.24 -6.24
C VAL A 118 8.78 2.68 -6.12
N SER A 119 9.25 3.25 -7.22
CA SER A 119 9.82 4.61 -7.31
C SER A 119 8.78 5.73 -7.33
N PHE A 120 7.53 5.42 -7.06
CA PHE A 120 6.41 6.34 -7.07
C PHE A 120 5.52 6.13 -5.84
N ASN A 121 4.57 7.03 -5.65
CA ASN A 121 3.54 6.92 -4.63
C ASN A 121 2.28 6.25 -5.21
N ILE A 122 1.60 5.44 -4.41
CA ILE A 122 0.35 4.80 -4.81
C ILE A 122 -0.80 5.52 -4.11
N ASN A 123 -1.79 6.01 -4.87
CA ASN A 123 -3.08 6.40 -4.34
C ASN A 123 -4.06 5.24 -4.57
N PRO A 124 -4.23 4.31 -3.59
CA PRO A 124 -5.21 3.24 -3.72
C PRO A 124 -6.63 3.82 -3.69
N HIS A 125 -7.60 3.08 -4.22
CA HIS A 125 -9.00 3.53 -4.27
C HIS A 125 -9.12 4.90 -4.92
N TYR A 126 -8.42 5.09 -6.04
CA TYR A 126 -8.56 6.30 -6.82
C TYR A 126 -9.99 6.41 -7.34
N LEU A 127 -10.63 7.55 -7.05
CA LEU A 127 -11.99 7.86 -7.46
C LEU A 127 -11.95 9.03 -8.43
N ASP A 128 -12.55 8.83 -9.59
CA ASP A 128 -12.75 9.88 -10.57
C ASP A 128 -13.74 10.94 -10.06
N PRO A 129 -13.62 12.20 -10.52
CA PRO A 129 -14.62 13.22 -10.25
C PRO A 129 -16.01 12.75 -10.70
N ILE A 130 -17.01 12.93 -9.84
CA ILE A 130 -18.40 12.63 -10.17
C ILE A 130 -18.97 13.79 -10.99
N GLU A 131 -19.35 13.52 -12.24
CA GLU A 131 -19.97 14.51 -13.12
C GLU A 131 -21.24 15.10 -12.49
N GLY A 132 -21.38 16.43 -12.54
CA GLY A 132 -22.53 17.13 -11.97
C GLY A 132 -22.59 17.20 -10.43
N SER A 133 -21.56 16.71 -9.74
CA SER A 133 -21.48 16.84 -8.27
C SER A 133 -21.48 18.31 -7.83
N THR A 134 -22.30 18.63 -6.84
CA THR A 134 -22.33 19.95 -6.17
C THR A 134 -21.45 20.00 -4.92
N HIS A 135 -20.71 18.92 -4.64
CA HIS A 135 -19.77 18.87 -3.54
C HIS A 135 -18.62 19.87 -3.76
N MET A 136 -18.40 20.74 -2.79
CA MET A 136 -17.40 21.82 -2.88
C MET A 136 -15.99 21.41 -2.42
N GLY A 137 -15.82 20.20 -1.89
CA GLY A 137 -14.52 19.69 -1.48
C GLY A 137 -13.66 19.26 -2.67
N GLU A 138 -12.36 19.17 -2.44
CA GLU A 138 -11.39 18.87 -3.49
C GLU A 138 -11.56 17.44 -4.02
N THR A 139 -11.49 17.30 -5.36
CA THR A 139 -11.42 16.00 -6.02
C THR A 139 -10.11 15.27 -5.67
N ARG A 140 -10.05 13.97 -5.93
CA ARG A 140 -8.80 13.23 -5.70
C ARG A 140 -7.64 13.78 -6.53
N GLU A 141 -7.90 14.10 -7.80
CA GLU A 141 -6.93 14.73 -8.70
C GLU A 141 -6.44 16.07 -8.14
N THR A 142 -7.32 16.93 -7.64
CA THR A 142 -6.93 18.20 -7.02
C THR A 142 -5.95 17.98 -5.86
N ARG A 143 -6.23 17.03 -4.96
CA ARG A 143 -5.33 16.72 -3.82
C ARG A 143 -3.98 16.15 -4.25
N ILE A 144 -3.94 15.34 -5.30
CA ILE A 144 -2.69 14.81 -5.85
C ILE A 144 -1.88 15.94 -6.51
N ASN A 145 -2.54 16.89 -7.17
CA ASN A 145 -1.88 18.08 -7.72
C ASN A 145 -1.32 18.99 -6.62
N GLU A 146 -2.03 19.17 -5.50
CA GLU A 146 -1.50 19.84 -4.30
C GLU A 146 -0.25 19.14 -3.77
N PHE A 147 -0.28 17.82 -3.66
CA PHE A 147 0.88 17.02 -3.28
C PHE A 147 2.10 17.31 -4.18
N HIS A 148 1.90 17.43 -5.50
CA HIS A 148 2.96 17.75 -6.47
C HIS A 148 3.51 19.18 -6.37
N HIS A 149 2.90 20.09 -5.61
CA HIS A 149 3.52 21.38 -5.32
C HIS A 149 4.74 21.22 -4.40
N PHE A 150 4.72 20.19 -3.54
CA PHE A 150 5.75 19.96 -2.52
C PHE A 150 6.62 18.73 -2.81
N ASN A 151 6.12 17.78 -3.60
CA ASN A 151 6.75 16.47 -3.80
C ASN A 151 6.94 16.20 -5.31
N PRO A 152 8.13 15.78 -5.78
CA PRO A 152 8.38 15.58 -7.20
C PRO A 152 7.97 14.19 -7.73
N GLN A 153 7.87 13.18 -6.86
CA GLN A 153 7.67 11.80 -7.30
C GLN A 153 6.30 11.59 -7.94
N PRO A 154 6.19 10.71 -8.97
CA PRO A 154 4.92 10.39 -9.59
C PRO A 154 3.92 9.77 -8.61
N VAL A 155 2.63 9.86 -8.94
CA VAL A 155 1.54 9.17 -8.23
C VAL A 155 0.75 8.30 -9.20
N VAL A 156 0.54 7.04 -8.82
CA VAL A 156 -0.35 6.12 -9.52
C VAL A 156 -1.69 6.08 -8.80
N GLY A 157 -2.71 6.66 -9.43
CA GLY A 157 -4.12 6.54 -9.04
C GLY A 157 -4.64 5.17 -9.44
N LEU A 158 -4.70 4.24 -8.48
CA LEU A 158 -5.08 2.85 -8.70
C LEU A 158 -6.55 2.63 -8.31
N ARG A 159 -7.38 2.28 -9.29
CA ARG A 159 -8.81 2.02 -9.11
C ARG A 159 -9.06 0.66 -8.44
N GLU A 160 -10.17 0.55 -7.70
CA GLU A 160 -10.57 -0.70 -7.06
C GLU A 160 -10.75 -1.83 -8.09
N GLY A 161 -10.26 -3.03 -7.76
CA GLY A 161 -10.22 -4.17 -8.69
C GLY A 161 -8.95 -4.24 -9.56
N SER A 162 -8.06 -3.25 -9.47
CA SER A 162 -6.73 -3.27 -10.11
C SER A 162 -5.62 -3.53 -9.09
N TRP A 163 -4.47 -4.01 -9.56
CA TRP A 163 -3.27 -4.19 -8.75
C TRP A 163 -2.01 -3.92 -9.56
N LEU A 164 -0.88 -3.73 -8.88
CA LEU A 164 0.43 -3.67 -9.51
C LEU A 164 1.15 -4.99 -9.24
N GLU A 165 1.62 -5.65 -10.29
CA GLU A 165 2.50 -6.81 -10.19
C GLU A 165 3.94 -6.35 -10.36
N VAL A 166 4.78 -6.61 -9.34
CA VAL A 166 6.21 -6.26 -9.35
C VAL A 166 7.02 -7.55 -9.42
N LYS A 167 7.85 -7.69 -10.46
CA LYS A 167 8.73 -8.85 -10.68
C LYS A 167 10.11 -8.36 -11.16
N GLY A 168 11.08 -8.36 -10.26
CA GLY A 168 12.38 -7.74 -10.54
C GLY A 168 12.20 -6.26 -10.87
N ASP A 169 12.69 -5.84 -12.04
CA ASP A 169 12.56 -4.46 -12.51
C ASP A 169 11.22 -4.16 -13.22
N SER A 170 10.37 -5.16 -13.48
CA SER A 170 9.06 -4.94 -14.11
C SER A 170 8.02 -4.54 -13.07
N VAL A 171 7.22 -3.53 -13.39
CA VAL A 171 6.09 -3.05 -12.59
C VAL A 171 4.90 -2.91 -13.53
N LYS A 172 3.97 -3.85 -13.47
CA LYS A 172 2.87 -3.93 -14.44
C LYS A 172 1.53 -3.60 -13.81
N LEU A 173 0.74 -2.77 -14.49
CA LEU A 173 -0.68 -2.62 -14.15
C LEU A 173 -1.44 -3.89 -14.51
N LYS A 174 -2.22 -4.42 -13.57
CA LYS A 174 -3.07 -5.60 -13.76
C LYS A 174 -4.49 -5.32 -13.27
N GLY A 175 -5.43 -6.09 -13.80
CA GLY A 175 -6.87 -5.89 -13.60
C GLY A 175 -7.55 -5.51 -14.91
N ASN A 176 -8.80 -5.04 -14.82
CA ASN A 176 -9.61 -4.72 -16.01
C ASN A 176 -9.85 -3.21 -16.18
N LEU A 177 -9.30 -2.37 -15.31
CA LEU A 177 -9.49 -0.93 -15.34
C LEU A 177 -8.17 -0.23 -15.64
N THR A 178 -8.26 0.93 -16.26
CA THR A 178 -7.12 1.81 -16.44
C THR A 178 -6.63 2.33 -15.08
N ALA A 179 -5.36 2.73 -15.01
CA ALA A 179 -4.84 3.54 -13.92
C ALA A 179 -4.59 4.97 -14.39
N ARG A 180 -4.72 5.92 -13.48
CA ARG A 180 -4.45 7.33 -13.78
C ARG A 180 -3.08 7.72 -13.25
N ILE A 181 -2.21 8.19 -14.13
CA ILE A 181 -0.83 8.53 -13.81
C ILE A 181 -0.71 10.03 -13.67
N PHE A 182 -0.18 10.46 -12.53
CA PHE A 182 0.06 11.87 -12.21
C PHE A 182 1.56 12.11 -12.15
N LYS A 183 2.02 13.14 -12.86
CA LYS A 183 3.39 13.66 -12.78
C LYS A 183 3.31 15.16 -12.49
N ARG A 184 4.34 15.67 -11.80
CA ARG A 184 4.41 17.08 -11.44
C ARG A 184 4.42 17.96 -12.71
N ASN A 185 3.54 18.96 -12.74
CA ASN A 185 3.40 19.92 -13.85
C ASN A 185 2.98 19.29 -15.20
N GLU A 186 2.40 18.10 -15.18
CA GLU A 186 1.87 17.42 -16.37
C GLU A 186 0.38 17.16 -16.24
N THR A 187 -0.34 17.13 -17.36
CA THR A 187 -1.72 16.66 -17.38
C THR A 187 -1.75 15.15 -17.11
N PRO A 188 -2.59 14.67 -16.17
CA PRO A 188 -2.65 13.24 -15.88
C PRO A 188 -3.09 12.42 -17.09
N ILE A 189 -2.49 11.25 -17.27
CA ILE A 189 -2.79 10.33 -18.38
C ILE A 189 -3.42 9.04 -17.87
N GLU A 190 -4.28 8.43 -18.69
CA GLU A 190 -4.79 7.08 -18.45
C GLU A 190 -3.86 6.05 -19.08
N VAL A 191 -3.63 4.93 -18.39
CA VAL A 191 -2.88 3.78 -18.91
C VAL A 191 -3.70 2.52 -18.83
N GLU A 192 -3.65 1.71 -19.88
CA GLU A 192 -4.39 0.45 -19.99
C GLU A 192 -3.78 -0.66 -19.12
N PRO A 193 -4.56 -1.69 -18.74
CA PRO A 193 -4.01 -2.92 -18.18
C PRO A 193 -2.85 -3.48 -19.02
N GLU A 194 -1.93 -4.16 -18.35
CA GLU A 194 -0.66 -4.66 -18.88
C GLU A 194 0.41 -3.60 -19.20
N THR A 195 0.13 -2.30 -19.00
CA THR A 195 1.15 -1.24 -19.14
C THR A 195 2.28 -1.42 -18.13
N GLU A 196 3.52 -1.29 -18.61
CA GLU A 196 4.74 -1.25 -17.78
C GLU A 196 4.93 0.17 -17.20
N LEU A 197 5.21 0.23 -15.90
CA LEU A 197 5.31 1.45 -15.10
C LEU A 197 6.68 1.61 -14.44
N ASN A 198 7.64 0.73 -14.75
CA ASN A 198 8.99 0.73 -14.18
C ASN A 198 9.84 1.96 -14.56
N GLU A 199 9.41 2.73 -15.55
CA GLU A 199 10.06 3.99 -15.96
C GLU A 199 9.56 5.21 -15.17
N LEU A 200 8.52 5.08 -14.33
CA LEU A 200 8.02 6.17 -13.50
C LEU A 200 9.02 6.49 -12.38
N LYS A 201 9.63 7.68 -12.42
CA LYS A 201 10.63 8.16 -11.45
C LYS A 201 10.45 9.65 -11.18
#